data_AF-A0A383CFV9-F1
#
_entry.id   AF-A0A383CFV9-F1
#
_cell.length_a   1.000
_cell.length_b   1.000
_cell.length_c   1.000
_cell.angle_alpha   90.00
_cell.angle_beta   90.00
_cell.angle_gamma   90.00
#
_symmetry.space_group_name_H-M   'P 1'
#
loop_
_entity.id
_entity.type
_entity.pdbx_description
1 polymer ?
#
loop_
_entity_poly.entity_id
_entity_poly.type
_entity_poly.pdbx_seq_one_letter_code
_entity_poly.pdbx_strand_id
1 'polypeptide(L)'
;FNSDGSKMWVVGGNGDDISEYTLSTSFDVSTASYVDAFSVSSQDTNPFSMAFNNDGTKMFMLGYNEDKVHEYSLVSPYQLINVSGEHSGDILKDDTDPDSDSLTVASFRLGATEGSGNAGTLGSALTGTYGGLTMNANGSYSYVANQSAADVLDAGDVVTDSFNYTVSDGNGGTDTATLIITVNGINDAPTIASMSNVSLAESVSSGTSVATASGSDLDDGASLTYSITSGNSAGKFAINS
;
A
#
# COMPACT_ATOMS: atom_id res chain seq x y z
N PHE A 1 -21.98 4.56 -2.75
CA PHE A 1 -21.86 5.77 -1.90
C PHE A 1 -21.25 5.38 -0.57
N ASN A 2 -20.56 6.29 0.10
CA ASN A 2 -20.24 6.12 1.53
C ASN A 2 -21.44 6.52 2.39
N SER A 3 -21.31 6.32 3.70
CA SER A 3 -22.42 6.50 4.66
C SER A 3 -22.94 7.93 4.74
N ASP A 4 -22.08 8.94 4.60
CA ASP A 4 -22.47 10.36 4.61
C ASP A 4 -22.85 10.92 3.22
N GLY A 5 -22.71 10.10 2.17
CA GLY A 5 -23.04 10.46 0.80
C GLY A 5 -22.09 11.45 0.13
N SER A 6 -20.96 11.81 0.75
CA SER A 6 -19.96 12.71 0.16
C SER A 6 -19.08 12.04 -0.90
N LYS A 7 -19.11 10.71 -1.00
CA LYS A 7 -18.38 9.92 -2.01
C LYS A 7 -19.28 8.96 -2.76
N MET A 8 -18.97 8.78 -4.03
CA MET A 8 -19.59 7.80 -4.91
C MET A 8 -18.51 6.98 -5.60
N TRP A 9 -18.77 5.70 -5.79
CA TRP A 9 -17.95 4.82 -6.61
C TRP A 9 -18.78 4.24 -7.74
N VAL A 10 -18.15 4.12 -8.91
CA VAL A 10 -18.73 3.52 -10.10
C VAL A 10 -17.84 2.37 -10.52
N VAL A 11 -18.38 1.15 -10.50
CA VAL A 11 -17.68 -0.06 -10.94
C VAL A 11 -17.90 -0.24 -12.43
N GLY A 12 -16.85 -0.60 -13.15
CA GLY A 12 -16.95 -1.07 -14.54
C GLY A 12 -17.36 0.01 -15.54
N GLY A 13 -17.10 1.28 -15.23
CA GLY A 13 -17.53 2.41 -16.06
C GLY A 13 -16.94 2.42 -17.48
N ASN A 14 -15.73 1.89 -17.67
CA ASN A 14 -15.02 1.79 -18.95
C ASN A 14 -14.12 0.54 -19.05
N GLY A 15 -14.38 -0.53 -18.29
CA GLY A 15 -13.48 -1.68 -18.22
C GLY A 15 -13.45 -2.31 -16.84
N ASP A 16 -12.25 -2.57 -16.34
CA ASP A 16 -11.96 -3.31 -15.12
C ASP A 16 -11.55 -2.44 -13.94
N ASP A 17 -12.16 -1.26 -13.85
CA ASP A 17 -11.84 -0.27 -12.83
C ASP A 17 -13.03 0.05 -11.91
N ILE A 18 -12.69 0.62 -10.75
CA ILE A 18 -13.60 1.25 -9.80
C ILE A 18 -13.25 2.73 -9.72
N SER A 19 -14.09 3.58 -10.30
CA SER A 19 -13.89 5.04 -10.29
C SER A 19 -14.44 5.67 -9.01
N GLU A 20 -13.65 6.52 -8.35
CA GLU A 20 -14.03 7.32 -7.18
C GLU A 20 -14.40 8.77 -7.58
N TYR A 21 -15.47 9.27 -6.95
CA TYR A 21 -15.95 10.63 -7.10
C TYR A 21 -16.23 11.25 -5.72
N THR A 22 -15.96 12.54 -5.60
CA THR A 22 -16.46 13.37 -4.48
C THR A 22 -17.74 14.07 -4.91
N LEU A 23 -18.69 14.20 -3.97
CA LEU A 23 -19.94 14.91 -4.15
C LEU A 23 -19.92 16.13 -3.24
N SER A 24 -19.98 17.33 -3.82
CA SER A 24 -20.05 18.56 -3.01
C SER A 24 -21.39 18.70 -2.28
N THR A 25 -22.42 17.99 -2.75
CA THR A 25 -23.69 17.81 -2.05
C THR A 25 -23.96 16.32 -1.85
N SER A 26 -24.17 15.89 -0.60
CA SER A 26 -24.36 14.49 -0.26
C SER A 26 -25.47 13.83 -1.10
N PHE A 27 -25.15 12.68 -1.69
CA PHE A 27 -26.04 11.88 -2.55
C PHE A 27 -26.52 12.58 -3.84
N ASP A 28 -25.99 13.75 -4.19
CA ASP A 28 -26.31 14.44 -5.44
C ASP A 28 -25.24 14.16 -6.49
N VAL A 29 -25.53 13.20 -7.37
CA VAL A 29 -24.63 12.78 -8.46
C VAL A 29 -24.33 13.90 -9.46
N SER A 30 -25.17 14.94 -9.54
CA SER A 30 -24.89 16.09 -10.42
C SER A 30 -23.71 16.95 -9.94
N THR A 31 -23.34 16.77 -8.68
CA THR A 31 -22.20 17.46 -8.05
C THR A 31 -20.91 16.64 -8.05
N ALA A 32 -20.90 15.53 -8.78
CA ALA A 32 -19.76 14.62 -8.85
C ALA A 32 -18.55 15.29 -9.50
N SER A 33 -17.45 15.34 -8.75
CA SER A 33 -16.11 15.58 -9.28
C SER A 33 -15.35 14.27 -9.25
N TYR A 34 -14.79 13.90 -10.40
CA TYR A 34 -13.88 12.76 -10.48
C TYR A 34 -12.70 12.98 -9.54
N VAL A 35 -12.30 11.90 -8.87
CA VAL A 35 -11.15 11.88 -7.96
C VAL A 35 -10.07 11.01 -8.58
N ASP A 36 -10.34 9.71 -8.70
CA ASP A 36 -9.37 8.73 -9.20
C ASP A 36 -10.07 7.42 -9.60
N ALA A 37 -9.34 6.41 -10.07
CA ALA A 37 -9.84 5.07 -10.34
C ALA A 37 -8.86 3.99 -9.87
N PHE A 38 -9.41 2.96 -9.22
CA PHE A 38 -8.70 1.77 -8.75
C PHE A 38 -8.86 0.64 -9.78
N SER A 39 -7.76 0.12 -10.33
CA SER A 39 -7.83 -0.98 -11.30
C SER A 39 -7.90 -2.34 -10.63
N VAL A 40 -8.87 -3.16 -11.04
CA VAL A 40 -9.02 -4.56 -10.65
C VAL A 40 -8.69 -5.54 -11.78
N SER A 41 -8.10 -5.04 -12.86
CA SER A 41 -7.71 -5.80 -14.06
C SER A 41 -6.92 -7.09 -13.79
N SER A 42 -6.07 -7.09 -12.77
CA SER A 42 -5.29 -8.27 -12.39
C SER A 42 -6.10 -9.36 -11.68
N GLN A 43 -7.32 -9.04 -11.24
CA GLN A 43 -8.24 -9.93 -10.52
C GLN A 43 -9.45 -10.30 -11.36
N ASP A 44 -10.07 -9.33 -12.04
CA ASP A 44 -11.21 -9.57 -12.90
C ASP A 44 -11.32 -8.45 -13.94
N THR A 45 -11.38 -8.83 -15.22
CA THR A 45 -11.49 -7.86 -16.33
C THR A 45 -12.93 -7.37 -16.60
N ASN A 46 -13.90 -7.79 -15.79
CA ASN A 46 -15.31 -7.42 -15.90
C ASN A 46 -15.99 -7.34 -14.52
N PRO A 47 -15.56 -6.40 -13.66
CA PRO A 47 -16.15 -6.18 -12.36
C PRO A 47 -17.55 -5.56 -12.50
N PHE A 48 -18.49 -5.97 -11.66
CA PHE A 48 -19.87 -5.46 -11.72
C PHE A 48 -20.44 -5.00 -10.38
N SER A 49 -19.77 -5.30 -9.26
CA SER A 49 -20.26 -4.91 -7.95
C SER A 49 -19.13 -4.68 -6.96
N MET A 50 -19.40 -3.79 -5.99
CA MET A 50 -18.53 -3.54 -4.86
C MET A 50 -19.31 -3.29 -3.58
N ALA A 51 -18.70 -3.57 -2.44
CA ALA A 51 -19.21 -3.20 -1.12
C ALA A 51 -18.04 -2.91 -0.16
N PHE A 52 -18.26 -2.04 0.82
CA PHE A 52 -17.31 -1.83 1.92
C PHE A 52 -17.81 -2.50 3.20
N ASN A 53 -16.91 -2.85 4.11
CA ASN A 53 -17.28 -3.11 5.50
C ASN A 53 -17.72 -1.82 6.20
N ASN A 54 -18.27 -1.98 7.41
CA ASN A 54 -18.94 -0.89 8.12
C ASN A 54 -18.00 0.23 8.61
N ASP A 55 -16.74 -0.10 8.84
CA ASP A 55 -15.67 0.84 9.19
C ASP A 55 -14.87 1.32 7.97
N GLY A 56 -15.23 0.87 6.76
CA GLY A 56 -14.62 1.30 5.50
C GLY A 56 -13.18 0.83 5.27
N THR A 57 -12.63 -0.01 6.15
CA THR A 57 -11.25 -0.52 6.08
C THR A 57 -11.09 -1.68 5.10
N LYS A 58 -12.18 -2.23 4.57
CA LYS A 58 -12.19 -3.31 3.58
C LYS A 58 -13.16 -3.02 2.46
N MET A 59 -12.76 -3.40 1.26
CA MET A 59 -13.60 -3.43 0.07
C MET A 59 -13.73 -4.87 -0.44
N PHE A 60 -14.93 -5.24 -0.84
CA PHE A 60 -15.25 -6.50 -1.50
C PHE A 60 -15.71 -6.20 -2.92
N MET A 61 -15.22 -6.95 -3.90
CA MET A 61 -15.54 -6.79 -5.32
C MET A 61 -16.00 -8.12 -5.92
N LEU A 62 -17.00 -8.07 -6.79
CA LEU A 62 -17.47 -9.18 -7.60
C LEU A 62 -17.30 -8.87 -9.08
N GLY A 63 -16.82 -9.86 -9.82
CA GLY A 63 -16.71 -9.81 -11.28
C GLY A 63 -17.23 -11.10 -11.94
N TYR A 64 -17.29 -11.07 -13.27
CA TYR A 64 -17.88 -12.17 -14.06
C TYR A 64 -16.90 -13.25 -14.48
N ASN A 65 -15.58 -13.02 -14.37
CA ASN A 65 -14.59 -13.91 -14.95
C ASN A 65 -14.14 -15.03 -14.00
N GLU A 66 -14.16 -14.80 -12.70
CA GLU A 66 -13.62 -15.77 -11.73
C GLU A 66 -14.63 -16.43 -10.78
N ASP A 67 -15.90 -16.02 -10.79
CA ASP A 67 -16.94 -16.46 -9.83
C ASP A 67 -16.43 -16.44 -8.36
N LYS A 68 -15.64 -15.41 -8.04
CA LYS A 68 -15.02 -15.17 -6.73
C LYS A 68 -15.42 -13.81 -6.17
N VAL A 69 -15.27 -13.71 -4.86
CA VAL A 69 -15.24 -12.42 -4.16
C VAL A 69 -13.79 -12.03 -3.93
N HIS A 70 -13.40 -10.85 -4.40
CA HIS A 70 -12.08 -10.28 -4.12
C HIS A 70 -12.18 -9.34 -2.92
N GLU A 71 -11.27 -9.47 -1.95
CA GLU A 71 -11.19 -8.61 -0.77
C GLU A 71 -9.93 -7.75 -0.82
N TYR A 72 -10.08 -6.46 -0.52
CA TYR A 72 -9.01 -5.46 -0.45
C TYR A 72 -9.06 -4.77 0.91
N SER A 73 -7.88 -4.44 1.48
CA SER A 73 -7.78 -3.68 2.74
C SER A 73 -7.33 -2.26 2.45
N LEU A 74 -8.06 -1.25 2.94
CA LEU A 74 -7.78 0.17 2.70
C LEU A 74 -6.99 0.77 3.87
N VAL A 75 -6.03 1.68 3.59
CA VAL A 75 -5.33 2.45 4.65
C VAL A 75 -6.27 3.43 5.31
N SER A 76 -7.04 4.13 4.48
CA SER A 76 -7.99 5.13 4.94
C SER A 76 -9.41 4.62 4.67
N PRO A 77 -10.30 4.63 5.68
CA PRO A 77 -11.69 4.27 5.50
C PRO A 77 -12.33 4.94 4.30
N TYR A 78 -12.92 4.13 3.41
CA TYR A 78 -13.63 4.63 2.23
C TYR A 78 -12.78 5.52 1.31
N GLN A 79 -11.47 5.31 1.25
CA GLN A 79 -10.62 5.93 0.23
C GLN A 79 -9.95 4.84 -0.59
N LEU A 80 -10.07 4.95 -1.91
CA LEU A 80 -9.33 4.10 -2.84
C LEU A 80 -7.95 4.68 -3.17
N ILE A 81 -7.66 5.92 -2.74
CA ILE A 81 -6.32 6.50 -2.76
C ILE A 81 -5.53 5.97 -1.57
N ASN A 82 -4.29 5.50 -1.82
CA ASN A 82 -3.40 4.92 -0.83
C ASN A 82 -3.98 3.69 -0.13
N VAL A 83 -4.67 2.80 -0.82
CA VAL A 83 -4.92 1.46 -0.28
C VAL A 83 -3.56 0.85 0.05
N SER A 84 -3.30 0.43 1.29
CA SER A 84 -2.10 -0.37 1.62
C SER A 84 -2.45 -1.75 1.12
N GLY A 85 -1.91 -2.09 -0.04
CA GLY A 85 -2.44 -3.16 -0.87
C GLY A 85 -3.02 -2.68 -2.20
N GLU A 86 -3.11 -1.37 -2.48
CA GLU A 86 -2.94 -0.91 -3.87
C GLU A 86 -1.48 -1.07 -4.20
N HIS A 87 -1.23 -2.24 -4.71
CA HIS A 87 -0.03 -2.52 -5.43
C HIS A 87 -0.31 -2.26 -6.91
N SER A 88 -1.57 -2.21 -7.36
CA SER A 88 -1.95 -2.13 -8.77
C SER A 88 -2.47 -0.77 -9.23
N GLY A 89 -2.44 -0.53 -10.53
CA GLY A 89 -2.99 0.63 -11.22
C GLY A 89 -2.88 0.44 -12.73
N ASP A 90 -3.23 1.45 -13.53
CA ASP A 90 -3.05 1.46 -14.98
C ASP A 90 -2.21 2.67 -15.40
N ILE A 91 -1.05 2.43 -16.01
CA ILE A 91 -0.16 3.52 -16.45
C ILE A 91 -0.65 4.22 -17.71
N LEU A 92 -1.48 3.58 -18.54
CA LEU A 92 -1.96 4.14 -19.81
C LEU A 92 -3.11 5.13 -19.63
N LYS A 93 -3.68 5.22 -18.42
CA LYS A 93 -4.88 6.00 -18.14
C LYS A 93 -4.74 7.48 -18.49
N ASP A 94 -3.57 8.06 -18.25
CA ASP A 94 -3.26 9.46 -18.51
C ASP A 94 -2.52 9.67 -19.85
N ASP A 95 -2.27 8.58 -20.59
CA ASP A 95 -1.64 8.62 -21.90
C ASP A 95 -2.70 8.79 -22.99
N THR A 96 -2.37 9.60 -24.00
CA THR A 96 -3.28 9.85 -25.13
C THR A 96 -2.53 9.74 -26.45
N ASP A 97 -3.16 9.12 -27.42
CA ASP A 97 -2.68 9.11 -28.80
C ASP A 97 -3.42 10.17 -29.65
N PRO A 98 -2.72 11.00 -30.45
CA PRO A 98 -3.35 12.02 -31.31
C PRO A 98 -4.35 11.47 -32.32
N ASP A 99 -4.17 10.23 -32.78
CA ASP A 99 -5.05 9.53 -33.73
C ASP A 99 -6.09 8.65 -33.02
N SER A 100 -6.09 8.67 -31.67
CA SER A 100 -6.96 7.85 -30.80
C SER A 100 -6.77 6.34 -30.98
N ASP A 101 -5.56 5.93 -31.38
CA ASP A 101 -5.19 4.52 -31.42
C ASP A 101 -5.07 3.93 -30.00
N SER A 102 -5.29 2.62 -29.88
CA SER A 102 -5.14 1.94 -28.59
C SER A 102 -3.67 1.83 -28.22
N LEU A 103 -3.31 2.35 -27.04
CA LEU A 103 -1.95 2.24 -26.52
C LEU A 103 -1.72 0.88 -25.86
N THR A 104 -0.47 0.43 -25.92
CA THR A 104 0.02 -0.74 -25.18
C THR A 104 1.40 -0.44 -24.60
N VAL A 105 1.72 -1.05 -23.46
CA VAL A 105 3.07 -1.00 -22.91
C VAL A 105 3.95 -1.97 -23.70
N ALA A 106 4.98 -1.43 -24.36
CA ALA A 106 5.94 -2.20 -25.14
C ALA A 106 7.12 -2.72 -24.28
N SER A 107 7.58 -1.93 -23.31
CA SER A 107 8.66 -2.35 -22.40
C SER A 107 8.71 -1.47 -21.15
N PHE A 108 9.40 -1.95 -20.09
CA PHE A 108 9.68 -1.17 -18.89
C PHE A 108 11.04 -1.50 -18.29
N ARG A 109 11.60 -0.57 -17.52
CA ARG A 109 12.94 -0.62 -16.94
C ARG A 109 12.97 0.02 -15.56
N LEU A 110 13.88 -0.45 -14.70
CA LEU A 110 14.13 0.15 -13.39
C LEU A 110 14.94 1.44 -13.53
N GLY A 111 14.50 2.49 -12.85
CA GLY A 111 15.14 3.80 -12.77
C GLY A 111 14.32 4.91 -13.42
N ALA A 112 14.56 6.15 -12.98
CA ALA A 112 13.85 7.34 -13.47
C ALA A 112 14.36 7.87 -14.82
N THR A 113 15.53 7.42 -15.28
CA THR A 113 16.10 7.88 -16.55
C THR A 113 15.59 7.03 -17.70
N GLU A 114 14.78 7.64 -18.56
CA GLU A 114 14.16 7.00 -19.73
C GLU A 114 15.17 6.24 -20.61
N GLY A 115 14.78 5.03 -21.02
CA GLY A 115 15.59 4.16 -21.89
C GLY A 115 16.80 3.51 -21.20
N SER A 116 17.02 3.78 -19.91
CA SER A 116 18.17 3.26 -19.16
C SER A 116 17.77 2.31 -18.03
N GLY A 117 18.78 1.71 -17.39
CA GLY A 117 18.58 0.78 -16.28
C GLY A 117 18.22 -0.64 -16.71
N ASN A 118 17.91 -1.46 -15.71
CA ASN A 118 17.66 -2.90 -15.91
C ASN A 118 16.28 -3.09 -16.54
N ALA A 119 16.22 -3.80 -17.67
CA ALA A 119 14.96 -4.11 -18.33
C ALA A 119 14.16 -5.18 -17.56
N GLY A 120 12.86 -4.95 -17.44
CA GLY A 120 11.90 -5.94 -16.97
C GLY A 120 11.32 -6.77 -18.11
N THR A 121 10.50 -7.75 -17.74
CA THR A 121 9.68 -8.55 -18.67
C THR A 121 8.23 -8.30 -18.32
N LEU A 122 7.40 -7.92 -19.30
CA LEU A 122 5.98 -7.66 -19.05
C LEU A 122 5.30 -8.90 -18.43
N GLY A 123 4.43 -8.68 -17.45
CA GLY A 123 3.78 -9.72 -16.64
C GLY A 123 4.70 -10.45 -15.66
N SER A 124 5.95 -9.97 -15.46
CA SER A 124 6.87 -10.49 -14.44
C SER A 124 7.38 -9.38 -13.53
N ALA A 125 7.65 -9.71 -12.27
CA ALA A 125 8.15 -8.76 -11.29
C ALA A 125 9.60 -8.32 -11.59
N LEU A 126 9.83 -7.01 -11.56
CA LEU A 126 11.14 -6.36 -11.58
C LEU A 126 11.39 -5.70 -10.22
N THR A 127 12.37 -6.22 -9.49
CA THR A 127 12.71 -5.74 -8.14
C THR A 127 13.40 -4.38 -8.18
N GLY A 128 12.79 -3.39 -7.50
CA GLY A 128 13.39 -2.12 -7.10
C GLY A 128 13.99 -2.18 -5.69
N THR A 129 14.19 -1.03 -5.06
CA THR A 129 14.78 -0.93 -3.72
C THR A 129 13.75 -1.21 -2.63
N TYR A 130 12.55 -0.65 -2.76
CA TYR A 130 11.51 -0.73 -1.72
C TYR A 130 10.40 -1.72 -2.06
N GLY A 131 10.49 -2.41 -3.19
CA GLY A 131 9.49 -3.38 -3.65
C GLY A 131 9.75 -3.90 -5.05
N GLY A 132 8.80 -4.62 -5.63
CA GLY A 132 8.90 -5.18 -6.97
C GLY A 132 7.69 -4.84 -7.83
N LEU A 133 7.92 -4.26 -9.01
CA LEU A 133 6.89 -3.88 -9.96
C LEU A 133 6.68 -4.98 -11.02
N THR A 134 5.45 -5.44 -11.18
CA THR A 134 4.99 -6.21 -12.33
C THR A 134 4.15 -5.32 -13.22
N MET A 135 4.57 -5.04 -14.44
CA MET A 135 3.81 -4.23 -15.42
C MET A 135 3.36 -5.10 -16.59
N ASN A 136 2.13 -4.94 -17.06
CA ASN A 136 1.54 -5.71 -18.16
C ASN A 136 1.40 -4.86 -19.43
N ALA A 137 1.25 -5.54 -20.57
CA ALA A 137 1.11 -4.88 -21.87
C ALA A 137 -0.16 -4.02 -21.98
N ASN A 138 -1.20 -4.34 -21.23
CA ASN A 138 -2.46 -3.59 -21.19
C ASN A 138 -2.41 -2.36 -20.25
N GLY A 139 -1.23 -1.97 -19.74
CA GLY A 139 -1.08 -0.84 -18.85
C GLY A 139 -1.25 -1.16 -17.36
N SER A 140 -1.96 -2.25 -17.04
CA SER A 140 -2.09 -2.69 -15.66
C SER A 140 -0.73 -3.01 -15.03
N TYR A 141 -0.50 -2.55 -13.81
CA TYR A 141 0.68 -2.90 -13.03
C TYR A 141 0.29 -3.42 -11.64
N SER A 142 1.25 -4.04 -10.93
CA SER A 142 1.22 -4.32 -9.50
C SER A 142 2.61 -4.07 -8.88
N TYR A 143 2.72 -3.63 -7.63
CA TYR A 143 3.95 -3.27 -6.94
C TYR A 143 3.96 -3.89 -5.55
N VAL A 144 4.71 -4.95 -5.29
CA VAL A 144 4.76 -5.57 -3.96
C VAL A 144 5.86 -4.93 -3.14
N ALA A 145 5.50 -4.21 -2.07
CA ALA A 145 6.48 -3.62 -1.16
C ALA A 145 7.37 -4.68 -0.50
N ASN A 146 8.64 -4.35 -0.33
CA ASN A 146 9.60 -5.15 0.42
C ASN A 146 9.52 -4.74 1.89
N GLN A 147 8.89 -5.60 2.70
CA GLN A 147 8.66 -5.33 4.12
C GLN A 147 9.96 -4.97 4.85
N SER A 148 11.03 -5.74 4.68
CA SER A 148 12.29 -5.46 5.40
C SER A 148 12.96 -4.14 4.98
N ALA A 149 12.67 -3.64 3.78
CA ALA A 149 13.16 -2.33 3.34
C ALA A 149 12.25 -1.18 3.82
N ALA A 150 10.98 -1.47 4.12
CA ALA A 150 10.01 -0.52 4.64
C ALA A 150 10.01 -0.44 6.17
N ASP A 151 10.28 -1.55 6.86
CA ASP A 151 10.33 -1.69 8.33
C ASP A 151 11.31 -0.72 9.00
N VAL A 152 12.32 -0.25 8.26
CA VAL A 152 13.34 0.67 8.77
C VAL A 152 13.03 2.14 8.49
N LEU A 153 11.87 2.45 7.90
CA LEU A 153 11.47 3.81 7.55
C LEU A 153 10.59 4.40 8.65
N ASP A 154 11.03 5.52 9.22
CA ASP A 154 10.34 6.13 10.34
C ASP A 154 9.09 6.90 9.87
N ALA A 155 8.18 7.21 10.80
CA ALA A 155 7.05 8.08 10.51
C ALA A 155 7.51 9.45 9.97
N GLY A 156 7.11 9.74 8.73
CA GLY A 156 7.46 10.97 8.02
C GLY A 156 8.56 10.80 6.99
N ASP A 157 9.23 9.65 6.95
CA ASP A 157 10.12 9.30 5.84
C ASP A 157 9.31 9.09 4.56
N VAL A 158 9.86 9.59 3.45
CA VAL A 158 9.27 9.46 2.12
C VAL A 158 10.38 9.05 1.17
N VAL A 159 10.25 7.84 0.63
CA VAL A 159 11.21 7.24 -0.29
C VAL A 159 10.49 6.77 -1.55
N THR A 160 11.25 6.49 -2.62
CA THR A 160 10.65 6.17 -3.92
C THR A 160 11.38 5.07 -4.66
N ASP A 161 10.62 4.24 -5.37
CA ASP A 161 11.11 3.49 -6.54
C ASP A 161 10.63 4.19 -7.83
N SER A 162 11.44 4.12 -8.90
CA SER A 162 11.06 4.71 -10.19
C SER A 162 11.27 3.71 -11.31
N PHE A 163 10.37 3.70 -12.29
CA PHE A 163 10.39 2.82 -13.44
C PHE A 163 10.06 3.61 -14.70
N ASN A 164 10.89 3.52 -15.73
CA ASN A 164 10.57 4.10 -17.04
C ASN A 164 9.94 3.04 -17.94
N TYR A 165 8.94 3.43 -18.71
CA TYR A 165 8.21 2.55 -19.62
C TYR A 165 8.08 3.18 -21.00
N THR A 166 7.87 2.32 -22.00
CA THR A 166 7.63 2.71 -23.39
C THR A 166 6.24 2.28 -23.77
N VAL A 167 5.43 3.20 -24.28
CA VAL A 167 4.12 2.92 -24.88
C VAL A 167 4.22 2.86 -26.40
N SER A 168 3.31 2.13 -27.03
CA SER A 168 3.24 1.94 -28.48
C SER A 168 1.79 2.05 -28.95
N ASP A 169 1.58 2.78 -30.05
CA ASP A 169 0.30 2.89 -30.77
C ASP A 169 -0.04 1.64 -31.62
N GLY A 170 0.94 0.75 -31.82
CA GLY A 170 0.81 -0.43 -32.68
C GLY A 170 0.98 -0.16 -34.17
N ASN A 171 1.14 1.12 -34.54
CA ASN A 171 1.30 1.63 -35.90
C ASN A 171 2.73 2.16 -36.16
N GLY A 172 3.61 2.08 -35.16
CA GLY A 172 5.03 2.39 -35.25
C GLY A 172 5.44 3.64 -34.47
N GLY A 173 4.49 4.37 -33.89
CA GLY A 173 4.73 5.42 -32.91
C GLY A 173 4.99 4.83 -31.52
N THR A 174 5.95 5.43 -30.82
CA THR A 174 6.28 5.06 -29.43
C THR A 174 6.62 6.31 -28.64
N ASP A 175 6.32 6.29 -27.35
CA ASP A 175 6.76 7.34 -26.41
C ASP A 175 7.26 6.73 -25.10
N THR A 176 8.02 7.49 -24.31
CA THR A 176 8.54 7.08 -23.01
C THR A 176 8.05 7.96 -21.87
N ALA A 177 7.75 7.34 -20.74
CA ALA A 177 7.34 8.02 -19.52
C ALA A 177 7.87 7.29 -18.27
N THR A 178 7.67 7.90 -17.10
CA THR A 178 8.17 7.39 -15.82
C THR A 178 7.03 7.21 -14.80
N LEU A 179 6.95 6.02 -14.23
CA LEU A 179 6.14 5.69 -13.06
C LEU A 179 6.97 5.86 -11.79
N ILE A 180 6.50 6.66 -10.83
CA ILE A 180 7.14 6.86 -9.53
C ILE A 180 6.26 6.25 -8.45
N ILE A 181 6.78 5.26 -7.74
CA ILE A 181 6.13 4.65 -6.58
C ILE A 181 6.69 5.31 -5.33
N THR A 182 5.80 5.89 -4.51
CA THR A 182 6.17 6.52 -3.24
C THR A 182 5.85 5.57 -2.09
N VAL A 183 6.85 5.29 -1.24
CA VAL A 183 6.71 4.51 -0.01
C VAL A 183 6.88 5.47 1.15
N ASN A 184 5.86 5.51 2.02
CA ASN A 184 5.85 6.37 3.20
C ASN A 184 6.15 5.51 4.43
N GLY A 185 7.11 5.95 5.24
CA GLY A 185 7.42 5.33 6.51
C GLY A 185 6.29 5.53 7.52
N ILE A 186 6.14 4.55 8.41
CA ILE A 186 5.20 4.58 9.53
C ILE A 186 5.98 4.32 10.80
N ASN A 187 5.46 4.73 11.95
CA ASN A 187 6.09 4.37 13.23
C ASN A 187 5.58 3.00 13.64
N ASP A 188 6.46 2.01 13.66
CA ASP A 188 6.14 0.67 14.13
C ASP A 188 6.00 0.60 15.65
N ALA A 189 5.28 -0.42 16.13
CA ALA A 189 5.09 -0.60 17.57
C ALA A 189 6.25 -1.43 18.15
N PRO A 190 6.81 -1.04 19.30
CA PRO A 190 7.89 -1.79 19.90
C PRO A 190 7.40 -3.16 20.38
N THR A 191 8.25 -4.15 20.20
CA THR A 191 8.04 -5.51 20.66
C THR A 191 8.91 -5.80 21.88
N ILE A 192 8.41 -6.65 22.79
CA ILE A 192 9.14 -7.09 23.98
C ILE A 192 9.51 -8.57 23.80
N ALA A 193 10.78 -8.90 23.98
CA ALA A 193 11.24 -10.27 24.00
C ALA A 193 10.60 -11.03 25.18
N SER A 194 10.26 -12.30 24.96
CA SER A 194 9.68 -13.12 26.02
C SER A 194 10.64 -13.24 27.20
N MET A 195 10.10 -13.00 28.40
CA MET A 195 10.85 -13.16 29.63
C MET A 195 10.50 -14.48 30.30
N SER A 196 11.53 -15.19 30.78
CA SER A 196 11.33 -16.32 31.67
C SER A 196 10.79 -15.87 33.02
N ASN A 197 9.97 -16.71 33.65
CA ASN A 197 9.57 -16.50 35.03
C ASN A 197 10.82 -16.42 35.94
N VAL A 198 10.84 -15.43 36.82
CA VAL A 198 11.94 -15.23 37.78
C VAL A 198 11.46 -15.56 39.19
N SER A 199 12.33 -16.16 39.99
CA SER A 199 12.12 -16.38 41.42
C SER A 199 13.25 -15.77 42.23
N LEU A 200 12.92 -15.26 43.41
CA LEU A 200 13.88 -14.64 44.33
C LEU A 200 13.76 -15.29 45.70
N ALA A 201 14.88 -15.44 46.39
CA ALA A 201 14.88 -15.82 47.80
C ALA A 201 14.29 -14.68 48.66
N GLU A 202 13.64 -15.04 49.77
CA GLU A 202 12.90 -14.08 50.61
C GLU A 202 13.78 -13.01 51.29
N SER A 203 15.09 -13.22 51.36
CA SER A 203 16.05 -12.35 52.07
C SER A 203 17.09 -11.69 51.16
N VAL A 204 16.76 -11.46 49.88
CA VAL A 204 17.65 -10.73 48.96
C VAL A 204 17.79 -9.26 49.36
N SER A 205 19.00 -8.71 49.17
CA SER A 205 19.27 -7.28 49.43
C SER A 205 18.57 -6.37 48.42
N SER A 206 18.22 -5.16 48.85
CA SER A 206 17.77 -4.11 47.93
C SER A 206 18.84 -3.79 46.89
N GLY A 207 18.42 -3.53 45.64
CA GLY A 207 19.33 -3.29 44.51
C GLY A 207 19.85 -4.57 43.82
N THR A 208 19.45 -5.76 44.29
CA THR A 208 19.73 -7.01 43.58
C THR A 208 19.06 -6.98 42.21
N SER A 209 19.82 -7.22 41.13
CA SER A 209 19.25 -7.36 39.79
C SER A 209 18.38 -8.63 39.72
N VAL A 210 17.15 -8.47 39.24
CA VAL A 210 16.14 -9.54 39.20
C VAL A 210 16.00 -10.11 37.81
N ALA A 211 15.80 -9.23 36.83
CA ALA A 211 15.56 -9.57 35.44
C ALA A 211 15.99 -8.41 34.55
N THR A 212 16.22 -8.72 33.27
CA THR A 212 16.41 -7.72 32.22
C THR A 212 15.27 -7.87 31.23
N ALA A 213 14.54 -6.79 30.98
CA ALA A 213 13.63 -6.70 29.85
C ALA A 213 14.44 -6.25 28.63
N SER A 214 14.19 -6.86 27.48
CA SER A 214 14.75 -6.43 26.20
C SER A 214 13.59 -6.25 25.23
N GLY A 215 13.56 -5.12 24.55
CA GLY A 215 12.63 -4.85 23.47
C GLY A 215 13.38 -4.50 22.20
N SER A 216 12.65 -4.45 21.10
CA SER A 216 13.12 -4.02 19.80
C SER A 216 12.01 -3.24 19.12
N ASP A 217 12.39 -2.23 18.35
CA ASP A 217 11.54 -1.59 17.37
C ASP A 217 12.14 -1.87 15.97
N LEU A 218 11.30 -1.79 14.95
CA LEU A 218 11.73 -1.96 13.56
C LEU A 218 12.24 -0.63 12.99
N ASP A 219 11.65 0.48 13.42
CA ASP A 219 12.03 1.87 13.08
C ASP A 219 13.54 2.12 13.32
N ASP A 220 14.19 2.88 12.43
CA ASP A 220 15.62 3.17 12.55
C ASP A 220 15.88 4.14 13.72
N GLY A 221 16.94 3.87 14.49
CA GLY A 221 17.29 4.71 15.63
C GLY A 221 16.24 4.78 16.76
N ALA A 222 15.25 3.89 16.76
CA ALA A 222 14.19 3.88 17.75
C ALA A 222 14.70 3.87 19.20
N SER A 223 14.08 4.70 20.04
CA SER A 223 14.42 4.79 21.46
C SER A 223 13.31 4.20 22.32
N LEU A 224 13.65 3.14 23.06
CA LEU A 224 12.70 2.42 23.91
C LEU A 224 12.72 2.93 25.34
N THR A 225 11.54 3.01 25.95
CA THR A 225 11.39 3.28 27.38
C THR A 225 10.62 2.13 28.04
N TYR A 226 11.01 1.78 29.26
CA TYR A 226 10.44 0.66 29.99
C TYR A 226 9.77 1.14 31.28
N SER A 227 8.62 0.57 31.62
CA SER A 227 7.92 0.86 32.86
C SER A 227 7.23 -0.37 33.44
N ILE A 228 7.09 -0.42 34.77
CA ILE A 228 6.29 -1.43 35.46
C ILE A 228 4.88 -0.88 35.62
N THR A 229 3.93 -1.39 34.85
CA THR A 229 2.55 -0.88 34.81
C THR A 229 1.62 -1.55 35.82
N SER A 230 1.97 -2.73 36.33
CA SER A 230 1.16 -3.48 37.29
C SER A 230 2.00 -4.44 38.16
N GLY A 231 1.40 -5.04 39.20
CA GLY A 231 2.05 -6.05 40.04
C GLY A 231 3.08 -5.53 41.06
N ASN A 232 3.34 -4.23 41.10
CA ASN A 232 4.34 -3.60 41.99
C ASN A 232 3.73 -2.56 42.94
N SER A 233 2.50 -2.78 43.43
CA SER A 233 1.79 -1.82 44.29
C SER A 233 2.53 -1.48 45.59
N ALA A 234 3.40 -2.38 46.07
CA ALA A 234 4.24 -2.15 47.25
C ALA A 234 5.57 -1.43 46.95
N GLY A 235 5.83 -1.06 45.70
CA GLY A 235 7.04 -0.33 45.27
C GLY A 235 8.35 -1.06 45.56
N LYS A 236 8.34 -2.39 45.47
CA LYS A 236 9.51 -3.25 45.80
C LYS A 236 10.44 -3.48 44.62
N PHE A 237 9.94 -3.26 43.40
CA PHE A 237 10.69 -3.39 42.17
C PHE A 237 10.83 -2.05 41.47
N ALA A 238 11.88 -1.90 40.68
CA ALA A 238 12.09 -0.80 39.75
C ALA A 238 12.63 -1.37 38.45
N ILE A 239 12.38 -0.67 37.34
CA ILE A 239 13.00 -0.95 36.05
C ILE A 239 13.78 0.29 35.63
N ASN A 240 14.99 0.06 35.16
CA ASN A 240 15.81 1.12 34.59
C ASN A 240 15.49 1.19 33.09
N SER A 241 15.29 2.40 32.59
CA SER A 241 15.31 2.72 31.16
C SER A 241 16.73 2.94 30.69
#